data_AF-A0A418VKK3-F1
#
_entry.id   AF-A0A418VKK3-F1
#
_cell.length_a   1.000
_cell.length_b   1.000
_cell.length_c   1.000
_cell.angle_alpha   90.00
_cell.angle_beta   90.00
_cell.angle_gamma   90.00
#
_symmetry.space_group_name_H-M   'P 1'
#
loop_
_entity.id
_entity.type
_entity.pdbx_description
1 polymer ?
#
loop_
_entity_poly.entity_id
_entity_poly.type
_entity_poly.pdbx_seq_one_letter_code
_entity_poly.pdbx_strand_id
1 'polypeptide(L)'
;MRIGYAAFCVAGLMMSQVAAKAEVLDLATMSCKQFVESEPDEIKMILTWLDGWYKGDSDEAIIDTEVFVANAKKFGAYCGTNPSVSIVTAAEKILGK
;
A
#
# COMPACT_ATOMS: atom_id res chain seq x y z
N MET A 1 -57.00 12.25 21.05
CA MET A 1 -55.56 12.22 21.41
C MET A 1 -54.85 11.30 20.42
N ARG A 2 -54.02 11.92 19.56
CA ARG A 2 -52.83 11.38 18.87
C ARG A 2 -52.98 10.11 18.00
N ILE A 3 -53.05 10.42 16.70
CA ILE A 3 -52.60 9.68 15.52
C ILE A 3 -51.26 8.98 15.78
N GLY A 4 -51.09 7.77 15.25
CA GLY A 4 -49.78 7.14 15.15
C GLY A 4 -49.82 5.84 14.38
N TYR A 5 -50.20 5.88 13.10
CA TYR A 5 -50.04 4.76 12.18
C TYR A 5 -48.59 4.27 12.21
N ALA A 6 -48.41 2.97 12.48
CA ALA A 6 -47.17 2.25 12.35
C ALA A 6 -46.78 2.18 10.86
N ALA A 7 -46.19 3.25 10.34
CA ALA A 7 -45.50 3.25 9.06
C ALA A 7 -44.02 3.01 9.34
N PHE A 8 -43.64 1.74 9.49
CA PHE A 8 -42.24 1.33 9.55
C PHE A 8 -41.68 1.43 8.13
N CYS A 9 -41.18 2.61 7.76
CA CYS A 9 -40.41 2.79 6.52
C CYS A 9 -39.09 2.02 6.67
N VAL A 10 -39.07 0.76 6.22
CA VAL A 10 -37.83 0.00 6.01
C VAL A 10 -37.17 0.57 4.75
N ALA A 11 -36.51 1.72 4.88
CA ALA A 11 -35.51 2.15 3.91
C ALA A 11 -34.31 1.20 4.10
N GLY A 12 -34.27 0.13 3.32
CA GLY A 12 -33.19 -0.85 3.34
C GLY A 12 -31.86 -0.14 3.12
N LEU A 13 -30.97 -0.21 4.10
CA LEU A 13 -29.57 0.15 3.91
C LEU A 13 -29.03 -0.73 2.79
N MET A 14 -28.85 -0.15 1.60
CA MET A 14 -27.97 -0.71 0.59
C MET A 14 -26.55 -0.53 1.11
N MET A 15 -26.10 -1.46 1.95
CA MET A 15 -24.69 -1.60 2.26
C MET A 15 -24.00 -2.06 0.98
N SER A 16 -23.36 -1.13 0.27
CA SER A 16 -22.43 -1.48 -0.80
C SER A 16 -21.38 -2.42 -0.22
N GLN A 17 -21.49 -3.70 -0.55
CA GLN A 17 -20.50 -4.69 -0.22
C GLN A 17 -19.25 -4.37 -1.04
N VAL A 18 -18.36 -3.52 -0.50
CA VAL A 18 -16.99 -3.47 -0.99
C VAL A 18 -16.43 -4.85 -0.71
N ALA A 19 -16.36 -5.69 -1.75
CA ALA A 19 -15.72 -6.98 -1.66
C ALA A 19 -14.25 -6.71 -1.31
N ALA A 20 -13.85 -7.03 -0.08
CA ALA A 20 -12.45 -7.04 0.30
C ALA A 20 -11.76 -8.10 -0.57
N LYS A 21 -11.02 -7.65 -1.59
CA LYS A 21 -10.18 -8.54 -2.40
C LYS A 21 -8.96 -8.89 -1.56
N ALA A 22 -8.93 -10.12 -1.07
CA ALA A 22 -7.70 -10.70 -0.54
C ALA A 22 -6.77 -10.98 -1.71
N GLU A 23 -5.90 -10.02 -2.02
CA GLU A 23 -4.91 -10.14 -3.08
C GLU A 23 -3.55 -10.52 -2.48
N VAL A 24 -2.86 -11.46 -3.13
CA VAL A 24 -1.50 -11.85 -2.77
C VAL A 24 -0.55 -11.00 -3.61
N LEU A 25 0.20 -10.11 -2.96
CA LEU A 25 1.23 -9.32 -3.62
C LEU A 25 2.55 -10.10 -3.63
N ASP A 26 2.92 -10.65 -4.79
CA ASP A 26 4.24 -11.25 -5.00
C ASP A 26 5.27 -10.18 -5.31
N LEU A 27 5.86 -9.63 -4.24
CA LEU A 27 6.87 -8.57 -4.35
C LEU A 27 8.19 -9.05 -4.97
N ALA A 28 8.46 -10.36 -4.97
CA ALA A 28 9.68 -10.90 -5.57
C ALA A 28 9.67 -10.81 -7.10
N THR A 29 8.48 -10.85 -7.72
CA THR A 29 8.31 -10.79 -9.17
C THR A 29 7.73 -9.48 -9.68
N MET A 30 7.18 -8.64 -8.79
CA MET A 30 6.64 -7.34 -9.14
C MET A 30 7.68 -6.43 -9.81
N SER A 31 7.31 -5.86 -10.95
CA SER A 31 8.10 -4.85 -11.66
C SER A 31 7.85 -3.44 -11.12
N CYS A 32 8.82 -2.55 -11.34
CA CYS A 32 8.68 -1.13 -11.07
C CYS A 32 7.49 -0.51 -11.80
N LYS A 33 7.16 -0.98 -13.02
CA LYS A 33 5.95 -0.55 -13.73
C LYS A 33 4.69 -0.88 -12.95
N GLN A 34 4.54 -2.14 -12.52
CA GLN A 34 3.38 -2.57 -11.75
C GLN A 34 3.26 -1.74 -10.47
N PHE A 35 4.36 -1.52 -9.75
CA PHE A 35 4.37 -0.71 -8.53
C PHE A 35 3.91 0.75 -8.75
N VAL A 36 4.40 1.43 -9.80
CA VAL A 36 3.99 2.83 -10.04
C VAL A 36 2.56 2.96 -10.57
N GLU A 37 2.00 1.87 -11.10
CA GLU A 37 0.61 1.78 -11.56
C GLU A 37 -0.34 1.27 -10.47
N SER A 38 0.16 0.82 -9.31
CA SER A 38 -0.64 0.35 -8.17
C SER A 38 -1.48 1.47 -7.55
N GLU A 39 -2.55 1.07 -6.85
CA GLU A 39 -3.39 1.99 -6.10
C GLU A 39 -2.62 2.66 -4.94
N PRO A 40 -2.97 3.89 -4.52
CA PRO A 40 -2.21 4.64 -3.51
C PRO A 40 -2.01 3.90 -2.19
N ASP A 41 -2.98 3.10 -1.75
CA ASP A 41 -2.87 2.35 -0.50
C ASP A 41 -1.99 1.10 -0.65
N GLU A 42 -1.99 0.47 -1.83
CA GLU A 42 -1.07 -0.62 -2.16
C GLU A 42 0.37 -0.11 -2.24
N ILE A 43 0.59 1.05 -2.87
CA ILE A 43 1.90 1.72 -2.91
C ILE A 43 2.43 1.94 -1.49
N LYS A 44 1.61 2.50 -0.58
CA LYS A 44 2.02 2.71 0.82
C LYS A 44 2.35 1.39 1.51
N MET A 45 1.53 0.36 1.31
CA MET A 45 1.74 -0.96 1.90
C MET A 45 3.07 -1.58 1.46
N ILE A 46 3.37 -1.54 0.15
CA ILE A 46 4.61 -2.04 -0.43
C ILE A 46 5.81 -1.26 0.11
N LEU A 47 5.73 0.08 0.15
CA LEU A 47 6.80 0.92 0.68
C LEU A 47 7.10 0.64 2.15
N THR A 48 6.06 0.50 2.98
CA THR A 48 6.22 0.15 4.40
C THR A 48 6.80 -1.25 4.57
N TRP A 49 6.38 -2.21 3.74
CA TRP A 49 6.98 -3.55 3.74
C TRP A 49 8.46 -3.51 3.37
N LEU A 50 8.84 -2.74 2.34
CA LEU A 50 10.24 -2.56 1.94
C LEU A 50 11.08 -1.91 3.04
N ASP A 51 10.57 -0.88 3.71
CA ASP A 51 11.26 -0.24 4.83
C ASP A 51 11.55 -1.24 5.96
N GLY A 52 10.56 -2.07 6.33
CA GLY A 52 10.74 -3.12 7.32
C GLY A 52 11.69 -4.23 6.87
N TRP A 53 11.55 -4.70 5.62
CA TRP A 53 12.40 -5.76 5.04
C TRP A 53 13.88 -5.39 5.09
N TYR A 54 14.22 -4.17 4.66
CA TYR A 54 15.61 -3.69 4.62
C TYR A 54 16.16 -3.29 6.00
N LYS A 55 15.30 -3.19 7.01
CA LYS A 55 15.67 -3.03 8.42
C LYS A 55 15.63 -4.34 9.20
N GLY A 56 15.42 -5.50 8.56
CA GLY A 56 15.13 -6.77 9.25
C GLY A 56 16.18 -7.23 10.28
N ASP A 57 17.44 -6.79 10.14
CA ASP A 57 18.51 -7.08 11.11
C ASP A 57 18.62 -6.04 12.26
N SER A 58 17.75 -5.04 12.28
CA SER A 58 17.72 -3.98 13.30
C SER A 58 16.70 -4.32 14.38
N ASP A 59 17.08 -4.17 15.66
CA ASP A 59 16.17 -4.30 16.81
C ASP A 59 15.31 -3.03 17.02
N GLU A 60 15.27 -2.13 16.03
CA GLU A 60 14.55 -0.85 16.10
C GLU A 60 13.08 -1.01 15.66
N ALA A 61 12.16 -0.87 16.60
CA ALA A 61 10.72 -0.78 16.33
C ALA A 61 10.30 0.66 15.95
N ILE A 62 11.04 1.30 15.03
CA ILE A 62 10.87 2.71 14.68
C ILE A 62 10.74 2.89 13.16
N ILE A 63 9.67 3.58 12.75
CA ILE A 63 9.59 4.18 11.42
C ILE A 63 9.97 5.66 11.57
N ASP A 64 11.20 5.99 11.19
CA ASP A 64 11.58 7.38 10.98
C ASP A 64 10.86 7.88 9.72
N THR A 65 9.84 8.71 9.91
CA THR A 65 8.96 9.16 8.82
C THR A 65 9.68 10.09 7.84
N GLU A 66 10.71 10.81 8.26
CA GLU A 66 11.47 11.69 7.37
C GLU A 66 12.35 10.86 6.44
N VAL A 67 13.08 9.90 7.00
CA VAL A 67 13.90 8.95 6.23
C VAL A 67 13.02 8.10 5.31
N PHE A 68 11.90 7.59 5.83
CA PHE A 68 10.93 6.81 5.05
C PHE A 68 10.44 7.59 3.83
N VAL A 69 9.97 8.83 4.01
CA VAL A 69 9.48 9.65 2.89
C VAL A 69 10.59 9.98 1.91
N ALA A 70 11.81 10.28 2.37
CA ALA A 70 12.94 10.55 1.50
C ALA A 70 13.30 9.32 0.64
N ASN A 71 13.32 8.14 1.25
CA ASN A 71 13.60 6.88 0.60
C ASN A 71 12.49 6.49 -0.38
N ALA A 72 11.22 6.63 0.00
CA ALA A 72 10.07 6.40 -0.86
C ALA A 72 10.12 7.26 -2.13
N LYS A 73 10.48 8.55 -2.01
CA LYS A 73 10.64 9.45 -3.16
C LYS A 73 11.75 8.99 -4.10
N LYS A 74 12.92 8.62 -3.57
CA LYS A 74 14.03 8.10 -4.37
C LYS A 74 13.66 6.80 -5.08
N PHE A 75 13.03 5.88 -4.36
CA PHE A 75 12.58 4.60 -4.88
C PHE A 75 11.53 4.77 -5.99
N GLY A 76 10.49 5.58 -5.75
CA GLY A 76 9.46 5.87 -6.74
C GLY A 76 10.01 6.56 -8.00
N ALA A 77 10.92 7.51 -7.85
CA ALA A 77 11.58 8.17 -8.98
C ALA A 77 12.44 7.17 -9.80
N TYR A 78 13.17 6.28 -9.13
CA TYR A 78 13.93 5.23 -9.80
C TYR A 78 12.99 4.29 -10.56
N CYS A 79 11.93 3.79 -9.93
CA CYS A 79 10.98 2.91 -10.61
C CYS A 79 10.26 3.58 -11.78
N GLY A 80 9.91 4.87 -11.66
CA GLY A 80 9.27 5.64 -12.74
C GLY A 80 10.12 5.75 -14.02
N THR A 81 11.43 5.57 -13.91
CA THR A 81 12.37 5.61 -15.05
C THR A 81 12.92 4.24 -15.45
N ASN A 82 12.64 3.19 -14.67
CA ASN A 82 13.15 1.83 -14.85
C ASN A 82 12.01 0.79 -14.83
N PRO A 83 11.01 0.89 -15.71
CA PRO A 83 9.75 0.14 -15.58
C PRO A 83 9.91 -1.39 -15.62
N SER A 84 10.94 -1.91 -16.28
CA SER A 84 11.19 -3.35 -16.40
C SER A 84 12.01 -3.95 -15.25
N VAL A 85 12.53 -3.13 -14.34
CA VAL A 85 13.33 -3.60 -13.19
C VAL A 85 12.39 -4.15 -12.12
N SER A 86 12.76 -5.22 -11.43
CA SER A 86 11.96 -5.71 -10.30
C SER A 86 12.07 -4.77 -9.10
N ILE A 87 11.01 -4.69 -8.28
CA ILE A 87 11.03 -3.82 -7.11
C ILE A 87 12.09 -4.22 -6.09
N VAL A 88 12.45 -5.50 -6.00
CA VAL A 88 13.53 -5.99 -5.14
C VAL A 88 14.89 -5.46 -5.61
N THR A 89 15.18 -5.55 -6.92
CA THR A 89 16.44 -5.00 -7.45
C THR A 89 16.50 -3.48 -7.32
N ALA A 90 15.37 -2.79 -7.51
CA ALA A 90 15.27 -1.35 -7.26
C ALA A 90 15.51 -1.02 -5.78
N ALA A 91 14.93 -1.79 -4.87
CA ALA A 91 15.04 -1.57 -3.44
C ALA A 91 16.46 -1.83 -2.95
N GLU A 92 17.12 -2.88 -3.44
CA GLU A 92 18.54 -3.15 -3.12
C GLU A 92 19.43 -1.95 -3.49
N LYS A 93 19.20 -1.38 -4.68
CA LYS A 93 19.98 -0.24 -5.17
C LYS A 93 19.76 1.05 -4.36
N ILE A 94 18.55 1.23 -3.82
CA ILE A 94 18.11 2.51 -3.22
C ILE A 94 18.11 2.48 -1.68
N LEU A 95 17.77 1.33 -1.11
CA LEU A 95 17.51 1.08 0.31
C LEU A 95 18.48 0.07 0.92
N GLY A 96 19.12 -0.76 0.10
CA GLY A 96 20.16 -1.70 0.54
C GLY A 96 21.32 -0.98 1.23
N LYS A 97 21.99 -1.70 2.13
CA LYS A 97 23.15 -1.20 2.87
C LYS A 97 24.38 -1.04 1.96
#